data_AF-A0A7C7Q7Q6-F1
#
_entry.id   AF-A0A7C7Q7Q6-F1
#
_cell.length_a   1.000
_cell.length_b   1.000
_cell.length_c   1.000
_cell.angle_alpha   90.00
_cell.angle_beta   90.00
_cell.angle_gamma   90.00
#
_symmetry.space_group_name_H-M   'P 1'
#
loop_
_entity.id
_entity.type
_entity.pdbx_description
1 polymer ?
#
loop_
_entity_poly.entity_id
_entity_poly.type
_entity_poly.pdbx_seq_one_letter_code
_entity_poly.pdbx_strand_id
1 'polypeptide(L)'
;MATKSLQEWEEELRKVVPNLGDLLNHYDFGIRVLQHLDDPQKLLQLLLEEYERQLEALGNVPLVPEEGEEVLEEEKKRLKALVMFATYAAEAKYQAELNEQRMKQNEELKRLNARLHKVLDTAPVGILVLTGDGGVENINRTAAELFGCKPEEVHGKPYQAVLSGFSPQEFSELFTSDEEQRREVTVHKENGPVVLLVTLGLLRGEGGEVEGRVVVLTDITLQRQLEQDRVRLEAVTQTVRALNHEINNPLAIISGKVQLLLMKGEELSEDVRRDLESVEQAARRIGNVVNKLTRVTKVVTTQLIKGLPMLDVERCLAQEDAE
;
A
#
# COMPACT_ATOMS: atom_id res chain seq x y z
N MET A 1 -65.47 -20.89 -19.16
CA MET A 1 -65.96 -20.60 -17.80
C MET A 1 -65.98 -19.09 -17.66
N ALA A 2 -67.16 -18.49 -17.45
CA ALA A 2 -67.30 -17.03 -17.41
C ALA A 2 -66.64 -16.47 -16.15
N THR A 3 -65.71 -15.52 -16.31
CA THR A 3 -65.06 -14.77 -15.24
C THR A 3 -66.03 -13.76 -14.67
N LYS A 4 -66.38 -13.90 -13.39
CA LYS A 4 -67.16 -12.91 -12.63
C LYS A 4 -66.44 -11.55 -12.62
N SER A 5 -67.21 -10.48 -12.74
CA SER A 5 -66.74 -9.11 -12.60
C SER A 5 -66.34 -8.80 -11.14
N LEU A 6 -65.53 -7.75 -10.94
CA LEU A 6 -65.05 -7.34 -9.61
C LEU A 6 -66.22 -7.03 -8.65
N GLN A 7 -67.30 -6.43 -9.17
CA GLN A 7 -68.51 -6.12 -8.40
C GLN A 7 -69.25 -7.39 -7.94
N GLU A 8 -69.31 -8.42 -8.77
CA GLU A 8 -69.93 -9.71 -8.41
C GLU A 8 -69.11 -10.46 -7.35
N TRP A 9 -67.79 -10.29 -7.34
CA TRP A 9 -66.91 -10.80 -6.29
C TRP A 9 -67.05 -10.05 -4.96
N GLU A 10 -67.14 -8.72 -5.00
CA GLU A 10 -67.40 -7.91 -3.80
C GLU A 10 -68.73 -8.28 -3.15
N GLU A 11 -69.78 -8.52 -3.94
CA GLU A 11 -71.11 -8.85 -3.44
C GLU A 11 -71.18 -10.26 -2.82
N GLU A 12 -70.42 -11.23 -3.35
CA GLU A 12 -70.26 -12.54 -2.71
C GLU A 12 -69.40 -12.48 -1.45
N LEU A 13 -68.31 -11.72 -1.46
CA LEU A 13 -67.44 -11.57 -0.30
C LEU A 13 -68.13 -10.80 0.85
N ARG A 14 -69.02 -9.85 0.55
CA ARG A 14 -69.87 -9.16 1.55
C ARG A 14 -70.84 -10.09 2.27
N LYS A 15 -71.25 -11.18 1.61
CA LYS A 15 -72.11 -12.23 2.21
C LYS A 15 -71.34 -13.17 3.12
N VAL A 16 -70.04 -13.37 2.87
CA VAL A 16 -69.16 -14.27 3.66
C VAL A 16 -68.49 -13.52 4.80
N VAL A 17 -68.15 -12.25 4.59
CA VAL A 17 -67.55 -11.36 5.57
C VAL A 17 -68.45 -10.12 5.65
N PRO A 18 -69.36 -10.04 6.64
CA PRO A 18 -70.35 -8.95 6.73
C PRO A 18 -69.74 -7.54 6.70
N ASN A 19 -68.48 -7.41 7.12
CA ASN A 19 -67.75 -6.14 7.24
C ASN A 19 -66.63 -5.98 6.17
N LEU A 20 -66.73 -6.64 5.02
CA LEU A 20 -65.68 -6.59 3.97
C LEU A 20 -65.36 -5.16 3.50
N GLY A 21 -66.37 -4.29 3.41
CA GLY A 21 -66.18 -2.89 3.03
C GLY A 21 -65.35 -2.11 4.05
N ASP A 22 -65.55 -2.37 5.33
CA ASP A 22 -64.75 -1.75 6.40
C ASP A 22 -63.33 -2.28 6.37
N LEU A 23 -63.15 -3.58 6.13
CA LEU A 23 -61.83 -4.23 6.08
C LEU A 23 -60.98 -3.70 4.91
N LEU A 24 -61.60 -3.43 3.76
CA LEU A 24 -60.96 -2.77 2.60
C LEU A 24 -60.62 -1.30 2.88
N ASN A 25 -61.52 -0.57 3.55
CA ASN A 25 -61.25 0.82 3.95
C ASN A 25 -60.07 0.92 4.95
N HIS A 26 -59.97 -0.02 5.89
CA HIS A 26 -58.87 -0.09 6.85
C HIS A 26 -57.53 -0.45 6.18
N TYR A 27 -57.58 -1.31 5.14
CA TYR A 27 -56.41 -1.64 4.33
C TYR A 27 -55.90 -0.43 3.53
N ASP A 28 -56.79 0.31 2.88
CA ASP A 28 -56.45 1.54 2.15
C ASP A 28 -55.96 2.67 3.08
N PHE A 29 -56.48 2.73 4.30
CA PHE A 29 -55.97 3.63 5.32
C PHE A 29 -54.55 3.23 5.75
N GLY A 30 -54.31 1.94 5.98
CA GLY A 30 -52.98 1.40 6.26
C GLY A 30 -51.96 1.77 5.18
N ILE A 31 -52.32 1.65 3.89
CA ILE A 31 -51.45 2.07 2.78
C ILE A 31 -51.17 3.58 2.80
N ARG A 32 -52.18 4.42 3.06
CA ARG A 32 -52.01 5.87 3.15
C ARG A 32 -51.11 6.31 4.30
N VAL A 33 -51.22 5.62 5.45
CA VAL A 33 -50.32 5.81 6.60
C VAL A 33 -48.89 5.41 6.23
N LEU A 34 -48.71 4.27 5.57
CA LEU A 34 -47.38 3.81 5.11
C LEU A 34 -46.73 4.78 4.10
N GLN A 35 -47.51 5.42 3.25
CA GLN A 35 -47.03 6.38 2.24
C GLN A 35 -46.55 7.73 2.83
N HIS A 36 -46.93 8.05 4.06
CA HIS A 36 -46.62 9.33 4.71
C HIS A 36 -45.81 9.16 6.01
N LEU A 37 -45.13 8.03 6.17
CA LEU A 37 -44.27 7.71 7.31
C LEU A 37 -43.12 8.70 7.53
N ASP A 38 -42.73 9.43 6.49
CA ASP A 38 -41.57 10.33 6.51
C ASP A 38 -41.96 11.78 6.95
N ASP A 39 -43.25 12.02 7.22
CA ASP A 39 -43.78 13.32 7.68
C ASP A 39 -44.70 13.13 8.91
N PRO A 40 -44.14 13.29 10.13
CA PRO A 40 -44.88 13.01 11.36
C PRO A 40 -46.08 13.95 11.61
N GLN A 41 -46.08 15.17 11.06
CA GLN A 41 -47.25 16.07 11.16
C GLN A 41 -48.39 15.58 10.28
N LYS A 42 -48.06 15.13 9.06
CA LYS A 42 -49.03 14.61 8.10
C LYS A 42 -49.62 13.27 8.53
N LEU A 43 -48.82 12.45 9.21
CA LEU A 43 -49.24 11.19 9.81
C LEU A 43 -50.23 11.41 10.95
N LEU A 44 -49.96 12.36 11.84
CA LEU A 44 -50.87 12.77 12.91
C LEU A 44 -52.19 13.31 12.35
N GLN A 45 -52.11 14.14 11.30
CA GLN A 45 -53.28 14.70 10.64
C GLN A 45 -54.15 13.62 9.97
N LEU A 46 -53.53 12.67 9.25
CA LEU A 46 -54.25 11.55 8.64
C LEU A 46 -54.96 10.68 9.68
N LEU A 47 -54.35 10.47 10.84
CA LEU A 47 -54.95 9.73 11.96
C LEU A 47 -56.13 10.50 12.59
N LEU A 48 -56.02 11.82 12.72
CA LEU A 48 -57.09 12.68 13.24
C LEU A 48 -58.27 12.78 12.26
N GLU A 49 -58.02 12.92 10.96
CA GLU A 49 -59.06 12.98 9.93
C GLU A 49 -59.85 11.66 9.85
N GLU A 50 -59.19 10.51 9.96
CA GLU A 50 -59.89 9.22 9.99
C GLU A 50 -60.68 9.03 11.32
N TYR A 51 -60.17 9.58 12.42
CA TYR A 51 -60.88 9.60 13.71
C TYR A 51 -62.17 10.44 13.64
N GLU A 52 -62.10 11.66 13.10
CA GLU A 52 -63.26 12.54 12.93
C GLU A 52 -64.29 11.93 11.97
N ARG A 53 -63.83 11.32 10.87
CA ARG A 53 -64.70 10.64 9.92
C ARG A 53 -65.46 9.47 10.52
N GLN A 54 -64.83 8.69 11.40
CA GLN A 54 -65.50 7.58 12.10
C GLN A 54 -66.47 8.08 13.17
N LEU A 55 -66.15 9.18 13.84
CA LEU A 55 -67.07 9.88 14.76
C LEU A 55 -68.32 10.43 14.05
N GLU A 56 -68.17 11.00 12.85
CA GLU A 56 -69.30 11.49 12.06
C GLU A 56 -70.18 10.34 11.52
N ALA A 57 -69.57 9.22 11.14
CA ALA A 57 -70.28 8.02 10.69
C ALA A 57 -71.16 7.39 11.79
N LEU A 58 -70.86 7.66 13.06
CA LEU A 58 -71.62 7.19 14.23
C LEU A 58 -72.87 8.02 14.54
N GLY A 59 -73.18 9.08 13.79
CA GLY A 59 -74.44 9.82 13.81
C GLY A 59 -75.23 9.76 15.13
N ASN A 60 -74.83 10.53 16.14
CA ASN A 60 -75.56 10.79 17.40
C ASN A 60 -76.40 9.59 17.93
N VAL A 61 -75.77 8.41 18.10
CA VAL A 61 -76.45 7.24 18.70
C VAL A 61 -76.85 7.58 20.15
N PRO A 62 -78.12 7.45 20.54
CA PRO A 62 -78.51 7.65 21.93
C PRO A 62 -77.91 6.52 22.78
N LEU A 63 -77.14 6.89 23.79
CA LEU A 63 -76.57 5.98 24.79
C LEU A 63 -77.69 5.21 25.51
N VAL A 64 -77.94 3.98 25.07
CA VAL A 64 -78.68 2.99 25.87
C VAL A 64 -77.64 2.23 26.71
N PRO A 65 -77.77 2.14 28.05
CA PRO A 65 -76.64 1.83 28.94
C PRO A 65 -76.06 0.41 28.84
N GLU A 66 -76.76 -0.58 28.28
CA GLU A 66 -76.31 -1.99 28.32
C GLU A 66 -75.77 -2.54 27.00
N GLU A 67 -76.19 -2.03 25.83
CA GLU A 67 -75.68 -2.48 24.51
C GLU A 67 -74.57 -1.58 23.95
N GLY A 68 -74.46 -0.33 24.42
CA GLY A 68 -73.44 0.63 23.96
C GLY A 68 -72.04 0.38 24.52
N GLU A 69 -71.90 -0.25 25.69
CA GLU A 69 -70.58 -0.51 26.29
C GLU A 69 -69.82 -1.62 25.56
N GLU A 70 -70.49 -2.69 25.12
CA GLU A 70 -69.83 -3.78 24.37
C GLU A 70 -69.35 -3.33 22.99
N VAL A 71 -70.15 -2.53 22.28
CA VAL A 71 -69.80 -1.99 20.95
C VAL A 71 -68.62 -1.01 21.06
N LEU A 72 -68.65 -0.11 22.04
CA LEU A 72 -67.57 0.85 22.28
C LEU A 72 -66.25 0.15 22.68
N GLU A 73 -66.32 -0.96 23.41
CA GLU A 73 -65.17 -1.73 23.82
C GLU A 73 -64.57 -2.58 22.67
N GLU A 74 -65.40 -3.05 21.74
CA GLU A 74 -64.94 -3.73 20.52
C GLU A 74 -64.25 -2.76 19.56
N GLU A 75 -64.76 -1.54 19.41
CA GLU A 75 -64.15 -0.49 18.57
C GLU A 75 -62.81 0.03 19.15
N LYS A 76 -62.71 0.22 20.48
CA LYS A 76 -61.42 0.52 21.13
C LYS A 76 -60.38 -0.58 20.88
N LYS A 77 -60.79 -1.86 20.88
CA LYS A 77 -59.88 -2.99 20.56
C LYS A 77 -59.39 -2.91 19.11
N ARG A 78 -60.25 -2.56 18.16
CA ARG A 78 -59.87 -2.37 16.73
C ARG A 78 -58.94 -1.18 16.55
N LEU A 79 -59.22 -0.05 17.17
CA LEU A 79 -58.36 1.14 17.11
C LEU A 79 -56.98 0.86 17.73
N LYS A 80 -56.94 0.18 18.87
CA LYS A 80 -55.69 -0.25 19.52
C LYS A 80 -54.89 -1.20 18.62
N ALA A 81 -55.56 -2.13 17.93
CA ALA A 81 -54.91 -3.02 16.97
C ALA A 81 -54.32 -2.23 15.79
N LEU A 82 -55.05 -1.26 15.22
CA LEU A 82 -54.59 -0.45 14.09
C LEU A 82 -53.35 0.39 14.44
N VAL A 83 -53.38 1.07 15.59
CA VAL A 83 -52.22 1.83 16.10
C VAL A 83 -51.03 0.89 16.33
N MET A 84 -51.28 -0.28 16.93
CA MET A 84 -50.24 -1.28 17.16
C MET A 84 -49.63 -1.76 15.83
N PHE A 85 -50.43 -2.06 14.81
CA PHE A 85 -49.92 -2.42 13.48
C PHE A 85 -49.11 -1.29 12.82
N ALA A 86 -49.60 -0.06 12.87
CA ALA A 86 -48.89 1.10 12.32
C ALA A 86 -47.53 1.31 13.02
N THR A 87 -47.49 1.17 14.35
CA THR A 87 -46.23 1.28 15.12
C THR A 87 -45.24 0.16 14.78
N TYR A 88 -45.70 -1.10 14.66
CA TYR A 88 -44.83 -2.20 14.26
C TYR A 88 -44.33 -2.10 12.82
N ALA A 89 -45.16 -1.60 11.90
CA ALA A 89 -44.75 -1.40 10.52
C ALA A 89 -43.72 -0.26 10.38
N ALA A 90 -43.90 0.83 11.12
CA ALA A 90 -42.92 1.92 11.18
C ALA A 90 -41.58 1.44 11.76
N GLU A 91 -41.60 0.68 12.85
CA GLU A 91 -40.40 0.11 13.45
C GLU A 91 -39.70 -0.86 12.50
N ALA A 92 -40.45 -1.74 11.82
CA ALA A 92 -39.87 -2.66 10.84
C ALA A 92 -39.19 -1.95 9.67
N LYS A 93 -39.78 -0.85 9.15
CA LYS A 93 -39.18 -0.01 8.10
C LYS A 93 -37.89 0.64 8.59
N TYR A 94 -37.92 1.26 9.78
CA TYR A 94 -36.75 1.90 10.37
C TYR A 94 -35.58 0.92 10.57
N GLN A 95 -35.86 -0.29 11.06
CA GLN A 95 -34.85 -1.33 11.24
C GLN A 95 -34.29 -1.83 9.90
N ALA A 96 -35.13 -1.93 8.87
CA ALA A 96 -34.69 -2.32 7.53
C ALA A 96 -33.73 -1.27 6.92
N GLU A 97 -34.06 0.02 7.02
CA GLU A 97 -33.22 1.12 6.54
C GLU A 97 -31.89 1.20 7.30
N LEU A 98 -31.93 1.08 8.63
CA LEU A 98 -30.74 1.08 9.46
C LEU A 98 -29.81 -0.11 9.10
N ASN A 99 -30.38 -1.30 8.89
CA ASN A 99 -29.60 -2.46 8.46
C ASN A 99 -29.01 -2.27 7.06
N GLU A 100 -29.76 -1.71 6.11
CA GLU A 100 -29.25 -1.41 4.77
C GLU A 100 -28.08 -0.43 4.84
N GLN A 101 -28.19 0.62 5.65
CA GLN A 101 -27.11 1.59 5.87
C GLN A 101 -25.87 0.93 6.49
N ARG A 102 -26.04 0.09 7.52
CA ARG A 102 -24.94 -0.66 8.14
C ARG A 102 -24.27 -1.60 7.16
N MET A 103 -25.03 -2.27 6.29
CA MET A 103 -24.50 -3.15 5.25
C MET A 103 -23.67 -2.36 4.22
N LYS A 104 -24.18 -1.22 3.75
CA LYS A 104 -23.43 -0.33 2.84
C LYS A 104 -22.11 0.15 3.46
N GLN A 105 -22.13 0.60 4.71
CA GLN A 105 -20.92 1.03 5.42
C GLN A 105 -19.91 -0.11 5.59
N ASN A 106 -20.38 -1.31 5.94
CA ASN A 106 -19.51 -2.49 6.08
C ASN A 106 -18.90 -2.91 4.74
N GLU A 107 -19.66 -2.86 3.65
CA GLU A 107 -19.14 -3.11 2.30
C GLU A 107 -18.09 -2.08 1.88
N GLU A 108 -18.32 -0.80 2.16
CA GLU A 108 -17.36 0.27 1.86
C GLU A 108 -16.07 0.08 2.65
N LEU A 109 -16.16 -0.20 3.95
CA LEU A 109 -15.01 -0.51 4.80
C LEU A 109 -14.23 -1.73 4.28
N LYS A 110 -14.93 -2.80 3.89
CA LYS A 110 -14.29 -3.99 3.28
C LYS A 110 -13.57 -3.64 1.98
N ARG A 111 -14.19 -2.84 1.11
CA ARG A 111 -13.57 -2.39 -0.15
C ARG A 111 -12.33 -1.53 0.12
N LEU A 112 -12.40 -0.62 1.10
CA LEU A 112 -11.27 0.23 1.47
C LEU A 112 -10.12 -0.59 2.05
N ASN A 113 -10.38 -1.49 2.99
CA ASN A 113 -9.37 -2.39 3.55
C ASN A 113 -8.73 -3.28 2.47
N ALA A 114 -9.53 -3.87 1.58
CA ALA A 114 -9.01 -4.66 0.47
C ALA A 114 -8.12 -3.83 -0.46
N ARG A 115 -8.46 -2.56 -0.69
CA ARG A 115 -7.64 -1.64 -1.47
C ARG A 115 -6.33 -1.30 -0.77
N LEU A 116 -6.35 -1.03 0.54
CA LEU A 116 -5.16 -0.76 1.33
C LEU A 116 -4.20 -1.95 1.33
N HIS A 117 -4.70 -3.17 1.58
CA HIS A 117 -3.89 -4.39 1.49
C HIS A 117 -3.20 -4.53 0.12
N LYS A 118 -3.94 -4.32 -0.97
CA LYS A 118 -3.35 -4.36 -2.32
C LYS A 118 -2.24 -3.33 -2.52
N VAL A 119 -2.43 -2.10 -2.04
CA VAL A 119 -1.41 -1.05 -2.14
C VAL A 119 -0.15 -1.46 -1.37
N LEU A 120 -0.31 -1.95 -0.14
CA LEU A 120 0.80 -2.42 0.69
C LEU A 120 1.54 -3.60 0.05
N ASP A 121 0.84 -4.53 -0.58
CA ASP A 121 1.43 -5.70 -1.25
C ASP A 121 2.14 -5.36 -2.56
N THR A 122 1.75 -4.27 -3.23
CA THR A 122 2.44 -3.79 -4.44
C THR A 122 3.64 -2.89 -4.15
N ALA A 123 3.83 -2.49 -2.90
CA ALA A 123 4.92 -1.61 -2.53
C ALA A 123 6.28 -2.31 -2.68
N PRO A 124 7.30 -1.67 -3.29
CA PRO A 124 8.64 -2.24 -3.44
C PRO A 124 9.45 -2.24 -2.14
N VAL A 125 8.77 -2.10 -0.99
CA VAL A 125 9.35 -2.07 0.35
C VAL A 125 8.65 -3.12 1.20
N GLY A 126 9.42 -3.80 2.05
CA GLY A 126 8.87 -4.66 3.07
C GLY A 126 8.23 -3.82 4.19
N ILE A 127 7.02 -4.17 4.61
CA ILE A 127 6.30 -3.48 5.69
C ILE A 127 5.87 -4.53 6.70
N LEU A 128 6.20 -4.28 7.96
CA LEU A 128 5.80 -5.09 9.11
C LEU A 128 5.15 -4.19 10.15
N VAL A 129 3.98 -4.57 10.64
CA VAL A 129 3.30 -3.89 11.74
C VAL A 129 3.43 -4.75 12.97
N LEU A 130 3.88 -4.14 14.06
CA LEU A 130 4.09 -4.78 15.35
C LEU A 130 3.16 -4.17 16.39
N THR A 131 2.65 -5.02 17.27
CA THR A 131 1.95 -4.62 18.48
C THR A 131 2.94 -4.07 19.52
N GLY A 132 2.44 -3.36 20.54
CA GLY A 132 3.28 -2.76 21.61
C GLY A 132 4.17 -3.77 22.37
N ASP A 133 3.77 -5.04 22.43
CA ASP A 133 4.54 -6.16 23.03
C ASP A 133 5.51 -6.84 22.04
N GLY A 134 5.58 -6.39 20.78
CA GLY A 134 6.47 -6.92 19.76
C GLY A 134 5.94 -8.16 19.03
N GLY A 135 4.64 -8.45 19.14
CA GLY A 135 3.97 -9.40 18.27
C GLY A 135 3.83 -8.84 16.85
N VAL A 136 3.95 -9.69 15.82
CA VAL A 136 3.68 -9.29 14.44
C VAL A 136 2.17 -9.26 14.23
N GLU A 137 1.62 -8.08 13.97
CA GLU A 137 0.21 -7.91 13.62
C GLU A 137 -0.01 -8.14 12.12
N ASN A 138 0.86 -7.57 11.28
CA ASN A 138 0.71 -7.63 9.83
C ASN A 138 2.07 -7.64 9.12
N ILE A 139 2.14 -8.30 7.97
CA ILE A 139 3.29 -8.31 7.09
C ILE A 139 2.79 -8.19 5.64
N ASN A 140 3.38 -7.29 4.86
CA ASN A 140 3.07 -7.24 3.44
C ASN A 140 3.81 -8.35 2.67
N ARG A 141 3.35 -8.61 1.44
CA ARG A 141 3.96 -9.60 0.56
C ARG A 141 5.47 -9.43 0.38
N THR A 142 5.95 -8.21 0.17
CA THR A 142 7.38 -7.93 -0.04
C THR A 142 8.23 -8.32 1.16
N ALA A 143 7.79 -8.01 2.39
CA ALA A 143 8.49 -8.44 3.60
C ALA A 143 8.41 -9.96 3.81
N ALA A 144 7.27 -10.57 3.49
CA ALA A 144 7.10 -12.02 3.59
C ALA A 144 8.04 -12.78 2.64
N GLU A 145 8.16 -12.33 1.39
CA GLU A 145 9.13 -12.85 0.41
C GLU A 145 10.58 -12.60 0.85
N LEU A 146 10.85 -11.45 1.48
CA LEU A 146 12.16 -11.12 2.01
C LEU A 146 12.61 -12.11 3.10
N PHE A 147 11.71 -12.57 3.97
CA PHE A 147 12.03 -13.50 5.07
C PHE A 147 11.65 -14.95 4.82
N GLY A 148 11.09 -15.27 3.64
CA GLY A 148 10.67 -16.63 3.31
C GLY A 148 9.55 -17.16 4.19
N CYS A 149 8.68 -16.29 4.71
CA CYS A 149 7.56 -16.65 5.56
C CYS A 149 6.21 -16.45 4.86
N LYS A 150 5.15 -17.11 5.35
CA LYS A 150 3.79 -16.86 4.86
C LYS A 150 3.09 -15.83 5.75
N PRO A 151 2.38 -14.83 5.19
CA PRO A 151 1.66 -13.82 5.97
C PRO A 151 0.67 -14.41 6.98
N GLU A 152 0.03 -15.54 6.64
CA GLU A 152 -0.94 -16.23 7.52
C GLU A 152 -0.29 -16.85 8.76
N GLU A 153 1.00 -17.19 8.67
CA GLU A 153 1.71 -17.91 9.73
C GLU A 153 2.44 -16.96 10.68
N VAL A 154 2.49 -15.64 10.42
CA VAL A 154 3.26 -14.69 11.24
C VAL A 154 2.43 -13.97 12.29
N HIS A 155 1.10 -13.92 12.15
CA HIS A 155 0.24 -13.16 13.04
C HIS A 155 0.39 -13.64 14.50
N GLY A 156 0.65 -12.71 15.41
CA GLY A 156 0.88 -12.97 16.84
C GLY A 156 2.22 -13.62 17.20
N LYS A 157 3.07 -13.95 16.21
CA LYS A 157 4.43 -14.44 16.50
C LYS A 157 5.33 -13.28 16.92
N PRO A 158 6.30 -13.50 17.81
CA PRO A 158 7.28 -12.47 18.14
C PRO A 158 8.10 -12.11 16.89
N TYR A 159 8.39 -10.82 16.69
CA TYR A 159 9.15 -10.34 15.53
C TYR A 159 10.49 -11.08 15.34
N GLN A 160 11.11 -11.52 16.43
CA GLN A 160 12.38 -12.26 16.45
C GLN A 160 12.30 -13.61 15.72
N ALA A 161 11.13 -14.26 15.73
CA ALA A 161 10.92 -15.52 15.04
C ALA A 161 10.66 -15.33 13.53
N VAL A 162 10.16 -14.15 13.14
CA VAL A 162 9.82 -13.84 11.74
C VAL A 162 11.01 -13.24 11.00
N LEU A 163 11.74 -12.33 11.66
CA LEU A 163 12.89 -11.61 11.12
C LEU A 163 14.17 -12.43 11.28
N SER A 164 14.18 -13.63 10.70
CA SER A 164 15.34 -14.51 10.68
C SER A 164 16.49 -13.91 9.85
N GLY A 165 17.74 -14.11 10.29
CA GLY A 165 18.94 -13.62 9.59
C GLY A 165 19.50 -12.28 10.09
N PHE A 166 18.84 -11.64 11.06
CA PHE A 166 19.38 -10.48 11.78
C PHE A 166 19.99 -10.89 13.11
N SER A 167 20.95 -10.10 13.61
CA SER A 167 21.39 -10.28 14.98
C SER A 167 20.29 -9.79 15.94
N PRO A 168 19.99 -10.54 17.03
CA PRO A 168 19.02 -10.08 18.03
C PRO A 168 19.38 -8.73 18.65
N GLN A 169 20.69 -8.41 18.70
CA GLN A 169 21.21 -7.15 19.24
C GLN A 169 20.84 -5.95 18.36
N GLU A 170 21.06 -6.03 17.05
CA GLU A 170 20.73 -4.94 16.10
C GLU A 170 19.25 -4.58 16.15
N PHE A 171 18.36 -5.57 16.26
CA PHE A 171 16.93 -5.28 16.43
C PHE A 171 16.59 -4.76 17.81
N SER A 172 17.14 -5.33 18.88
CA SER A 172 16.83 -4.86 20.24
C SER A 172 17.14 -3.37 20.44
N GLU A 173 18.23 -2.87 19.84
CA GLU A 173 18.59 -1.45 19.87
C GLU A 173 17.64 -0.56 19.07
N LEU A 174 17.05 -1.08 17.98
CA LEU A 174 16.03 -0.37 17.22
C LEU A 174 14.72 -0.25 18.01
N PHE A 175 14.46 -1.20 18.91
CA PHE A 175 13.21 -1.24 19.69
C PHE A 175 13.29 -0.53 21.06
N THR A 176 14.47 -0.20 21.57
CA THR A 176 14.62 0.50 22.85
C THR A 176 14.41 2.01 22.78
N SER A 177 14.46 2.60 21.58
CA SER A 177 14.20 4.02 21.35
C SER A 177 12.71 4.29 21.09
N ASP A 178 12.23 5.43 21.57
CA ASP A 178 10.87 5.96 21.36
C ASP A 178 10.85 7.06 20.27
N GLU A 179 11.89 7.10 19.44
CA GLU A 179 12.04 8.01 18.30
C GLU A 179 12.10 7.22 16.98
N GLU A 180 11.80 7.90 15.87
CA GLU A 180 11.99 7.32 14.55
C GLU A 180 13.47 7.02 14.30
N GLN A 181 13.78 5.76 13.98
CA GLN A 181 15.14 5.32 13.72
C GLN A 181 15.28 4.85 12.28
N ARG A 182 16.42 5.18 11.66
CA ARG A 182 16.83 4.65 10.36
C ARG A 182 18.22 4.05 10.48
N ARG A 183 18.35 2.77 10.16
CA ARG A 183 19.63 2.06 10.19
C ARG A 183 19.77 1.14 8.99
N GLU A 184 20.99 0.97 8.53
CA GLU A 184 21.32 -0.01 7.52
C GLU A 184 21.82 -1.28 8.18
N VAL A 185 21.29 -2.41 7.73
CA VAL A 185 21.63 -3.73 8.25
C VAL A 185 21.89 -4.67 7.09
N THR A 186 22.92 -5.50 7.22
CA THR A 186 23.26 -6.51 6.22
C THR A 186 22.72 -7.86 6.66
N VAL A 187 21.73 -8.36 5.92
CA VAL A 187 21.14 -9.68 6.15
C VAL A 187 21.83 -10.70 5.24
N HIS A 188 22.33 -11.77 5.81
CA HIS A 188 22.97 -12.84 5.06
C HIS A 188 21.93 -13.90 4.69
N LYS A 189 21.56 -13.96 3.41
CA LYS A 189 20.65 -14.97 2.88
C LYS A 189 21.42 -16.05 2.13
N GLU A 190 20.74 -17.16 1.81
CA GLU A 190 21.31 -18.24 0.99
C GLU A 190 21.81 -17.74 -0.38
N ASN A 191 21.11 -16.78 -0.98
CA ASN A 191 21.45 -16.19 -2.28
C ASN A 191 22.48 -15.04 -2.20
N GLY A 192 23.05 -14.77 -1.02
CA GLY A 192 24.03 -13.72 -0.79
C GLY A 192 23.58 -12.63 0.20
N PRO A 193 24.48 -11.68 0.53
CA PRO A 193 24.17 -10.59 1.44
C PRO A 193 23.23 -9.58 0.78
N VAL A 194 22.19 -9.17 1.52
CA VAL A 194 21.25 -8.12 1.16
C VAL A 194 21.42 -6.97 2.15
N VAL A 195 21.55 -5.74 1.65
CA VAL A 195 21.64 -4.55 2.50
C VAL A 195 20.26 -3.92 2.58
N LEU A 196 19.71 -3.86 3.79
CA LEU A 196 18.40 -3.31 4.08
C LEU A 196 18.52 -1.99 4.85
N LEU A 197 17.84 -0.95 4.38
CA LEU A 197 17.53 0.22 5.18
C LEU A 197 16.27 -0.07 6.00
N VAL A 198 16.45 -0.24 7.30
CA VAL A 198 15.39 -0.45 8.28
C VAL A 198 14.96 0.90 8.83
N THR A 199 13.69 1.26 8.62
CA THR A 199 13.06 2.45 9.21
C THR A 199 12.00 2.00 10.20
N LEU A 200 12.11 2.47 11.44
CA LEU A 200 11.14 2.20 12.50
C LEU A 200 10.34 3.47 12.77
N GLY A 201 9.02 3.36 12.62
CA GLY A 201 8.05 4.40 12.97
C GLY A 201 7.14 3.94 14.10
N LEU A 202 6.67 4.89 14.92
CA LEU A 202 5.73 4.62 15.99
C LEU A 202 4.29 4.81 15.49
N LEU A 203 3.42 3.85 15.79
CA LEU A 203 1.98 4.02 15.64
C LEU A 203 1.42 4.55 16.95
N ARG A 204 0.86 5.76 16.88
CA ARG A 204 0.20 6.40 18.02
C ARG A 204 -1.30 6.38 17.80
N GLY A 205 -2.04 5.95 18.82
CA GLY A 205 -3.50 6.03 18.84
C GLY A 205 -3.99 7.47 19.00
N GLU A 206 -5.31 7.65 19.00
CA GLU A 206 -5.96 8.97 19.14
C GLU A 206 -5.58 9.70 20.45
N GLY A 207 -5.18 8.95 21.49
CA GLY A 207 -4.73 9.49 22.78
C GLY A 207 -3.23 9.81 22.88
N GLY A 208 -2.44 9.56 21.81
CA GLY A 208 -0.99 9.74 21.83
C GLY A 208 -0.19 8.58 22.44
N GLU A 209 -0.88 7.56 22.95
CA GLU A 209 -0.26 6.31 23.40
C GLU A 209 0.29 5.51 22.21
N VAL A 210 1.42 4.84 22.41
CA VAL A 210 2.03 3.98 21.38
C VAL A 210 1.27 2.66 21.34
N GLU A 211 0.42 2.50 20.31
CA GLU A 211 -0.35 1.26 20.08
C GLU A 211 0.50 0.17 19.43
N GLY A 212 1.53 0.58 18.69
CA GLY A 212 2.38 -0.33 17.95
C GLY A 212 3.52 0.36 17.23
N ARG A 213 4.16 -0.38 16.33
CA ARG A 213 5.31 0.09 15.54
C ARG A 213 5.18 -0.38 14.11
N VAL A 214 5.59 0.45 13.15
CA VAL A 214 5.77 0.06 11.75
C VAL A 214 7.26 -0.05 11.47
N VAL A 215 7.66 -1.20 10.93
CA VAL A 215 9.01 -1.42 10.40
C VAL A 215 8.93 -1.45 8.89
N VAL A 216 9.65 -0.54 8.24
CA VAL A 216 9.80 -0.48 6.79
C VAL A 216 11.20 -0.95 6.42
N LEU A 217 11.28 -1.87 5.47
CA LEU A 217 12.49 -2.52 5.01
C LEU A 217 12.68 -2.20 3.53
N THR A 218 13.68 -1.38 3.23
CA THR A 218 14.00 -1.03 1.85
C THR A 218 15.27 -1.75 1.43
N ASP A 219 15.21 -2.56 0.38
CA ASP A 219 16.42 -3.17 -0.20
C ASP A 219 17.22 -2.09 -0.93
N ILE A 220 18.39 -1.78 -0.39
CA ILE A 220 19.33 -0.79 -0.93
C ILE A 220 20.61 -1.46 -1.46
N THR A 221 20.59 -2.78 -1.67
CA THR A 221 21.77 -3.55 -2.09
C THR A 221 22.37 -3.00 -3.38
N LEU A 222 21.54 -2.81 -4.41
CA LEU A 222 21.98 -2.25 -5.69
C LEU A 222 22.53 -0.83 -5.52
N GLN A 223 21.87 0.00 -4.71
CA GLN A 223 22.32 1.36 -4.46
C GLN A 223 23.70 1.39 -3.78
N ARG A 224 23.92 0.55 -2.76
CA ARG A 224 25.20 0.42 -2.08
C ARG A 224 26.29 -0.14 -2.98
N GLN A 225 25.98 -1.09 -3.86
CA GLN A 225 26.93 -1.61 -4.86
C GLN A 225 27.36 -0.50 -5.83
N LEU A 226 26.40 0.24 -6.39
CA LEU A 226 26.69 1.35 -7.31
C LEU A 226 27.51 2.46 -6.64
N GLU A 227 27.20 2.78 -5.38
CA GLU A 227 27.96 3.76 -4.60
C GLU A 227 29.40 3.31 -4.37
N GLN A 228 29.60 2.04 -3.98
CA GLN A 228 30.94 1.47 -3.80
C GLN A 228 31.74 1.45 -5.10
N ASP A 229 31.12 1.08 -6.22
CA ASP A 229 31.78 1.08 -7.53
C ASP A 229 32.17 2.49 -7.97
N ARG A 230 31.32 3.49 -7.68
CA ARG A 230 31.64 4.90 -7.94
C ARG A 230 32.85 5.37 -7.13
N VAL A 231 32.86 5.08 -5.83
CA VAL A 231 33.99 5.44 -4.94
C VAL A 231 35.29 4.77 -5.39
N ARG A 232 35.23 3.49 -5.80
CA ARG A 232 36.39 2.79 -6.34
C ARG A 232 36.89 3.42 -7.64
N LEU A 233 36.00 3.76 -8.56
CA LEU A 233 36.35 4.41 -9.82
C LEU A 233 36.98 5.77 -9.59
N GLU A 234 36.44 6.58 -8.66
CA GLU A 234 37.01 7.87 -8.27
C GLU A 234 38.46 7.71 -7.76
N ALA A 235 38.69 6.75 -6.86
CA ALA A 235 40.02 6.46 -6.31
C ALA A 235 41.03 6.01 -7.39
N VAL A 236 40.61 5.13 -8.30
CA VAL A 236 41.41 4.68 -9.45
C VAL A 236 41.75 5.87 -10.35
N THR A 237 40.75 6.70 -10.69
CA THR A 237 40.92 7.86 -11.57
C THR A 237 41.89 8.88 -10.97
N GLN A 238 41.80 9.13 -9.65
CA GLN A 238 42.70 10.03 -8.95
C GLN A 238 44.15 9.50 -8.95
N THR A 239 44.33 8.20 -8.74
CA THR A 239 45.66 7.56 -8.75
C THR A 239 46.27 7.62 -10.14
N VAL A 240 45.49 7.32 -11.19
CA VAL A 240 45.94 7.44 -12.58
C VAL A 240 46.35 8.87 -12.92
N ARG A 241 45.57 9.88 -12.52
CA ARG A 241 45.93 11.29 -12.75
C ARG A 241 47.28 11.65 -12.11
N ALA A 242 47.53 11.18 -10.89
CA ALA A 242 48.81 11.40 -10.22
C ALA A 242 49.97 10.72 -10.98
N LEU A 243 49.81 9.44 -11.32
CA LEU A 243 50.80 8.68 -12.08
C LEU A 243 51.09 9.31 -13.45
N ASN A 244 50.08 9.84 -14.13
CA ASN A 244 50.26 10.51 -15.41
C ASN A 244 51.19 11.71 -15.31
N HIS A 245 51.04 12.53 -14.27
CA HIS A 245 51.95 13.65 -14.05
C HIS A 245 53.37 13.15 -13.74
N GLU A 246 53.52 12.15 -12.87
CA GLU A 246 54.82 11.63 -12.48
C GLU A 246 55.56 10.88 -13.58
N ILE A 247 54.86 10.23 -14.52
CA ILE A 247 55.46 9.50 -15.64
C ILE A 247 55.72 10.41 -16.84
N ASN A 248 54.80 11.33 -17.17
CA ASN A 248 54.98 12.22 -18.31
C ASN A 248 56.16 13.18 -18.12
N ASN A 249 56.46 13.58 -16.87
CA ASN A 249 57.60 14.44 -16.55
C ASN A 249 58.96 13.85 -17.00
N PRO A 250 59.39 12.66 -16.54
CA PRO A 250 60.64 12.05 -17.00
C PRO A 250 60.58 11.65 -18.47
N LEU A 251 59.43 11.24 -19.01
CA LEU A 251 59.29 10.95 -20.44
C LEU A 251 59.54 12.18 -21.32
N ALA A 252 59.06 13.36 -20.90
CA ALA A 252 59.33 14.62 -21.58
C ALA A 252 60.83 14.96 -21.58
N ILE A 253 61.51 14.72 -20.45
CA ILE A 253 62.97 14.91 -20.34
C ILE A 253 63.73 13.93 -21.25
N ILE A 254 63.37 12.64 -21.23
CA ILE A 254 63.99 11.62 -22.07
C ILE A 254 63.79 11.96 -23.55
N SER A 255 62.55 12.24 -23.96
CA SER A 255 62.21 12.58 -25.34
C SER A 255 62.94 13.84 -25.80
N GLY A 256 62.98 14.89 -24.97
CA GLY A 256 63.71 16.13 -25.28
C GLY A 256 65.22 15.90 -25.43
N LYS A 257 65.84 15.10 -24.55
CA LYS A 257 67.28 14.76 -24.66
C LYS A 257 67.59 13.96 -25.92
N VAL A 258 66.76 12.95 -26.23
CA VAL A 258 66.91 12.14 -27.44
C VAL A 258 66.79 13.00 -28.70
N GLN A 259 65.79 13.89 -28.76
CA GLN A 259 65.61 14.82 -29.87
C GLN A 259 66.81 15.77 -30.04
N LEU A 260 67.36 16.32 -28.95
CA LEU A 260 68.56 17.16 -29.00
C LEU A 260 69.80 16.40 -29.51
N LEU A 261 69.99 15.14 -29.10
CA LEU A 261 71.09 14.30 -29.57
C LEU A 261 70.95 13.99 -31.07
N LEU A 262 69.74 13.67 -31.53
CA LEU A 262 69.45 13.44 -32.95
C LEU A 262 69.68 14.70 -33.80
N MET A 263 69.37 15.91 -33.29
CA MET A 263 69.61 17.19 -33.99
C MET A 263 71.09 17.57 -34.11
N LYS A 264 71.94 17.19 -33.14
CA LYS A 264 73.40 17.47 -33.15
C LYS A 264 74.20 16.56 -34.09
N GLY A 265 73.52 15.78 -34.93
CA GLY A 265 73.99 14.55 -35.58
C GLY A 265 75.12 14.61 -36.63
N GLU A 266 76.12 15.48 -36.48
CA GLU A 266 77.29 15.48 -37.38
C GLU A 266 78.32 14.36 -37.06
N GLU A 267 78.21 13.65 -35.91
CA GLU A 267 79.16 12.59 -35.50
C GLU A 267 78.51 11.27 -34.99
N LEU A 268 77.19 11.10 -35.10
CA LEU A 268 76.54 9.86 -34.61
C LEU A 268 76.69 8.72 -35.63
N SER A 269 77.10 7.54 -35.17
CA SER A 269 77.03 6.32 -36.00
C SER A 269 75.57 5.93 -36.27
N GLU A 270 75.35 5.25 -37.40
CA GLU A 270 74.01 4.77 -37.79
C GLU A 270 73.36 3.86 -36.72
N ASP A 271 74.16 3.05 -36.02
CA ASP A 271 73.65 2.20 -34.94
C ASP A 271 73.13 3.03 -33.75
N VAL A 272 73.88 4.07 -33.33
CA VAL A 272 73.47 4.94 -32.22
C VAL A 272 72.23 5.75 -32.59
N ARG A 273 72.10 6.17 -33.86
CA ARG A 273 70.89 6.85 -34.35
C ARG A 273 69.66 5.95 -34.23
N ARG A 274 69.75 4.68 -34.68
CA ARG A 274 68.65 3.72 -34.55
C ARG A 274 68.27 3.44 -33.10
N ASP A 275 69.26 3.32 -32.21
CA ASP A 275 69.00 3.12 -30.78
C ASP A 275 68.26 4.31 -30.16
N LEU A 276 68.66 5.54 -30.49
CA LEU A 276 67.98 6.76 -30.03
C LEU A 276 66.53 6.84 -30.54
N GLU A 277 66.28 6.53 -31.82
CA GLU A 277 64.93 6.46 -32.37
C GLU A 277 64.06 5.39 -31.67
N SER A 278 64.65 4.24 -31.35
CA SER A 278 63.97 3.17 -30.61
C SER A 278 63.57 3.61 -29.19
N VAL A 279 64.45 4.34 -28.49
CA VAL A 279 64.15 4.93 -27.16
C VAL A 279 63.03 5.97 -27.27
N GLU A 280 63.05 6.81 -28.30
CA GLU A 280 62.00 7.81 -28.55
C GLU A 280 60.64 7.16 -28.78
N GLN A 281 60.61 6.11 -29.60
CA GLN A 281 59.41 5.34 -29.87
C GLN A 281 58.88 4.63 -28.62
N ALA A 282 59.77 4.06 -27.79
CA ALA A 282 59.40 3.46 -26.51
C ALA A 282 58.80 4.50 -25.54
N ALA A 283 59.42 5.67 -25.42
CA ALA A 283 58.93 6.76 -24.57
C ALA A 283 57.55 7.25 -25.00
N ARG A 284 57.33 7.47 -26.31
CA ARG A 284 56.01 7.79 -26.86
C ARG A 284 54.98 6.71 -26.58
N ARG A 285 55.37 5.44 -26.71
CA ARG A 285 54.47 4.30 -26.45
C ARG A 285 54.03 4.26 -25.00
N ILE A 286 54.94 4.51 -24.04
CA ILE A 286 54.59 4.61 -22.61
C ILE A 286 53.62 5.77 -22.38
N GLY A 287 53.91 6.95 -22.93
CA GLY A 287 53.01 8.11 -22.83
C GLY A 287 51.60 7.84 -23.35
N ASN A 288 51.47 7.09 -24.45
CA ASN A 288 50.16 6.70 -24.99
C ASN A 288 49.40 5.75 -24.06
N VAL A 289 50.06 4.76 -23.46
CA VAL A 289 49.43 3.82 -22.50
C VAL A 289 48.96 4.57 -21.25
N VAL A 290 49.81 5.45 -20.73
CA VAL A 290 49.52 6.29 -19.57
C VAL A 290 48.33 7.23 -19.84
N ASN A 291 48.26 7.82 -21.04
CA ASN A 291 47.12 8.65 -21.44
C ASN A 291 45.82 7.83 -21.57
N LYS A 292 45.86 6.60 -22.10
CA LYS A 292 44.68 5.72 -22.17
C LYS A 292 44.08 5.48 -20.78
N LEU A 293 44.91 5.29 -19.75
CA LEU A 293 44.42 5.06 -18.38
C LEU A 293 43.54 6.21 -17.85
N THR A 294 43.73 7.46 -18.32
CA THR A 294 42.90 8.60 -17.86
C THR A 294 41.44 8.54 -18.31
N ARG A 295 41.14 7.72 -19.32
CA ARG A 295 39.82 7.58 -19.94
C ARG A 295 39.03 6.39 -19.41
N VAL A 296 39.46 5.80 -18.31
CA VAL A 296 38.77 4.69 -17.66
C VAL A 296 37.40 5.17 -17.16
N THR A 297 36.32 4.54 -17.64
CA THR A 297 34.93 4.87 -17.28
C THR A 297 34.28 3.81 -16.40
N LYS A 298 34.88 2.62 -16.32
CA LYS A 298 34.45 1.52 -15.45
C LYS A 298 35.65 0.69 -15.02
N VAL A 299 35.57 0.09 -13.84
CA VAL A 299 36.63 -0.80 -13.32
C VAL A 299 36.25 -2.25 -13.64
N VAL A 300 36.94 -2.86 -14.60
CA VAL A 300 36.81 -4.28 -14.95
C VAL A 300 38.12 -4.96 -14.59
N THR A 301 38.05 -6.00 -13.79
CA THR A 301 39.21 -6.83 -13.44
C THR A 301 39.10 -8.20 -14.10
N THR A 302 40.22 -8.68 -14.64
CA THR A 302 40.31 -10.02 -15.23
C THR A 302 41.21 -10.88 -14.34
N GLN A 303 40.85 -12.14 -14.13
CA GLN A 303 41.69 -13.08 -13.38
C GLN A 303 42.82 -13.59 -14.27
N LEU A 304 44.07 -13.43 -13.82
CA LEU A 304 45.24 -14.05 -14.42
C LEU A 304 45.91 -15.03 -13.44
N ILE A 305 46.75 -15.92 -14.00
CA ILE A 305 47.44 -17.01 -13.33
C ILE A 305 48.10 -16.49 -12.04
N LYS A 306 47.72 -17.06 -10.88
CA LYS A 306 48.04 -16.70 -9.48
C LYS A 306 47.03 -15.82 -8.72
N GLY A 307 45.82 -15.62 -9.22
CA GLY A 307 44.67 -15.22 -8.38
C GLY A 307 44.64 -13.76 -7.91
N LEU A 308 45.52 -12.91 -8.44
CA LEU A 308 45.47 -11.46 -8.21
C LEU A 308 44.62 -10.80 -9.31
N PRO A 309 43.59 -10.01 -8.95
CA PRO A 309 42.79 -9.28 -9.93
C PRO A 309 43.61 -8.16 -10.57
N MET A 310 43.70 -8.14 -11.89
CA MET A 310 44.37 -7.07 -12.65
C MET A 310 43.33 -6.24 -13.40
N LEU A 311 43.53 -4.92 -13.43
CA LEU A 311 42.68 -3.97 -14.16
C LEU A 311 42.85 -4.19 -15.67
N ASP A 312 41.76 -4.50 -16.37
CA ASP A 312 41.75 -4.72 -17.81
C ASP A 312 41.53 -3.39 -18.53
N VAL A 313 42.63 -2.72 -18.87
CA VAL A 313 42.60 -1.35 -19.41
C VAL A 313 41.74 -1.23 -20.66
N GLU A 314 41.76 -2.21 -21.57
CA GLU A 314 40.97 -2.17 -22.81
C GLU A 314 39.47 -2.33 -22.51
N ARG A 315 39.09 -3.19 -21.56
CA ARG A 315 37.69 -3.30 -21.12
C ARG A 315 37.23 -2.13 -20.25
N CYS A 316 38.14 -1.41 -19.61
CA CYS A 316 37.84 -0.27 -18.73
C CYS A 316 37.58 1.03 -19.50
N LEU A 317 38.02 1.10 -20.76
CA LEU A 317 37.72 2.20 -21.67
C LEU A 317 36.27 2.14 -22.11
N ALA A 318 35.66 3.31 -22.34
CA ALA A 318 34.38 3.36 -23.05
C ALA A 318 34.59 2.67 -24.42
N GLN A 319 33.65 1.81 -24.84
CA GLN A 319 33.57 1.39 -26.23
C GLN A 319 33.21 2.64 -27.04
N GLU A 320 34.21 3.40 -27.45
CA GLU A 320 34.09 4.26 -28.62
C GLU A 320 34.19 3.32 -29.83
N ASP A 321 33.22 3.43 -30.74
CA ASP A 321 33.14 2.83 -32.07
C ASP A 321 32.22 1.59 -32.23
N ALA A 322 30.92 1.89 -32.31
CA ALA A 322 30.00 1.22 -33.23
C ALA A 322 29.13 2.28 -33.93
N GLU A 323 29.76 3.09 -34.78
CA GLU A 323 29.12 3.79 -35.91
C GLU A 323 29.94 3.55 -37.18
#